data_AF-A0A3M8BZP7-F1
#
_entry.id   AF-A0A3M8BZP7-F1
#
_cell.length_a   1.000
_cell.length_b   1.000
_cell.length_c   1.000
_cell.angle_alpha   90.00
_cell.angle_beta   90.00
_cell.angle_gamma   90.00
#
_symmetry.space_group_name_H-M   'P 1'
#
loop_
_entity.id
_entity.type
_entity.pdbx_description
1 polymer ?
#
loop_
_entity_poly.entity_id
_entity_poly.type
_entity_poly.pdbx_seq_one_letter_code
_entity_poly.pdbx_strand_id
1 'polypeptide(L)' 'MEEWLNKRVKMKEGPKKRGIVEYIDDQYIVVYFTFPRKERVIFPSKEAFLHKIAFIDEA' A
#
# COMPACT_ATOMS: atom_id res chain seq x y z
N MET A 1 14.13 1.05 -2.41
CA MET A 1 13.04 0.41 -1.63
C MET A 1 12.42 1.33 -0.60
N GLU A 2 13.18 2.09 0.19
CA GLU A 2 12.61 3.12 1.10
C GLU A 2 11.83 4.24 0.40
N GLU A 3 12.01 4.40 -0.91
CA GLU A 3 11.36 5.43 -1.74
C GLU A 3 9.82 5.39 -1.72
N TRP A 4 9.24 4.25 -1.34
CA TRP A 4 7.79 4.10 -1.22
C TRP A 4 7.26 4.36 0.18
N LEU A 5 8.14 4.44 1.18
CA LEU A 5 7.73 4.65 2.56
C LEU A 5 6.96 5.98 2.66
N ASN A 6 5.87 5.98 3.43
CA ASN A 6 4.95 7.11 3.58
C ASN A 6 4.23 7.57 2.30
N LYS A 7 4.42 6.90 1.15
CA LYS A 7 3.65 7.23 -0.06
C LYS A 7 2.19 6.86 0.11
N ARG A 8 1.32 7.72 -0.40
CA ARG A 8 -0.13 7.47 -0.44
C ARG A 8 -0.45 6.46 -1.52
N VAL A 9 -1.35 5.54 -1.18
CA VAL A 9 -1.72 4.43 -2.05
C VAL A 9 -3.22 4.16 -2.02
N LYS A 10 -3.71 3.55 -3.10
CA LYS A 10 -5.05 2.99 -3.21
C LYS A 10 -4.99 1.57 -3.76
N MET A 11 -6.02 0.78 -3.48
CA MET A 11 -6.21 -0.46 -4.22
C MET A 11 -6.55 -0.18 -5.69
N LYS A 12 -5.96 -0.98 -6.60
CA LYS A 12 -6.27 -0.96 -8.04
C LYS A 12 -7.64 -1.52 -8.33
N GLU A 13 -7.99 -2.61 -7.64
CA GLU A 13 -9.23 -3.37 -7.85
C GLU A 13 -9.93 -3.66 -6.52
N GLY A 14 -11.25 -3.88 -6.57
CA GLY A 14 -12.04 -4.22 -5.40
C GLY A 14 -12.47 -3.00 -4.57
N PRO A 15 -12.64 -3.15 -3.24
CA PRO A 15 -13.14 -2.07 -2.39
C PRO A 15 -12.21 -0.86 -2.46
N LYS A 16 -12.79 0.36 -2.47
CA LYS A 16 -12.06 1.63 -2.59
C LYS A 16 -11.20 1.92 -1.34
N LYS A 17 -10.18 1.10 -1.07
CA LYS A 17 -9.27 1.27 0.06
C LYS A 17 -8.19 2.30 -0.27
N ARG A 18 -7.91 3.17 0.69
CA ARG A 18 -6.89 4.23 0.61
C ARG A 18 -6.05 4.25 1.87
N GLY A 19 -4.76 4.48 1.73
CA GLY A 19 -3.80 4.33 2.82
C GLY A 19 -2.43 4.89 2.51
N ILE A 20 -1.48 4.52 3.37
CA ILE A 20 -0.06 4.85 3.23
C ILE A 20 0.78 3.58 3.34
N VAL A 21 1.93 3.56 2.67
CA VAL A 21 2.95 2.54 2.94
C VAL A 21 3.58 2.83 4.29
N GLU A 22 3.36 1.94 5.26
CA GLU A 22 3.79 2.11 6.65
C GLU A 22 5.16 1.47 6.90
N TYR A 23 5.47 0.38 6.20
CA TYR A 23 6.72 -0.37 6.37
C TYR A 23 7.09 -1.15 5.12
N ILE A 24 8.40 -1.34 4.91
CA ILE A 24 9.00 -2.06 3.78
C ILE A 24 10.20 -2.84 4.31
N ASP A 25 10.25 -4.15 4.05
CA ASP A 25 11.46 -4.94 4.14
C ASP A 25 11.62 -5.89 2.95
N ASP A 26 12.63 -6.76 3.02
CA ASP A 26 12.96 -7.71 1.96
C ASP A 26 11.93 -8.84 1.80
N GLN A 27 11.06 -9.05 2.79
CA GLN A 27 10.08 -10.14 2.83
C GLN A 27 8.65 -9.65 2.60
N TYR A 28 8.29 -8.46 3.05
CA TYR A 28 6.94 -7.93 2.94
C TYR A 28 6.86 -6.40 2.97
N ILE A 29 5.73 -5.90 2.48
CA ILE A 29 5.36 -4.50 2.49
C ILE A 29 4.07 -4.34 3.29
N VAL A 30 4.03 -3.40 4.22
CA VAL A 30 2.83 -3.10 5.02
C VAL A 30 2.19 -1.82 4.53
N VAL A 31 0.90 -1.90 4.22
CA VAL A 31 0.06 -0.75 3.92
C VAL A 31 -0.93 -0.54 5.04
N TYR A 32 -0.92 0.66 5.61
CA TYR A 32 -1.94 1.10 6.54
C TYR A 32 -3.07 1.81 5.78
N PHE A 33 -4.17 1.10 5.56
CA PHE A 33 -5.38 1.67 5.02
C PHE A 33 -6.14 2.41 6.10
N THR A 34 -6.63 3.60 5.77
CA THR A 34 -7.41 4.47 6.66
C THR A 34 -8.86 4.61 6.22
N PHE A 35 -9.16 4.27 4.96
CA PHE A 35 -10.49 4.31 4.37
C PHE A 35 -10.80 2.98 3.65
N PRO A 36 -12.02 2.44 3.75
CA PRO A 36 -13.17 2.93 4.52
C PRO A 36 -13.04 2.67 6.04
N ARG A 37 -12.07 1.87 6.45
CA ARG A 37 -11.74 1.60 7.86
C ARG A 37 -10.24 1.49 8.03
N LYS A 38 -9.79 1.62 9.28
CA LYS A 38 -8.40 1.43 9.67
C LYS A 38 -8.04 -0.05 9.60
N GLU A 39 -7.08 -0.41 8.77
CA GLU A 39 -6.68 -1.80 8.52
C GLU A 39 -5.22 -1.85 8.04
N ARG A 40 -4.43 -2.78 8.58
CA ARG A 40 -3.08 -3.06 8.08
C ARG A 40 -3.14 -4.28 7.18
N VAL A 41 -2.58 -4.14 5.98
CA VAL A 41 -2.47 -5.25 5.03
C VAL A 41 -1.01 -5.49 4.72
N ILE A 42 -0.61 -6.75 4.84
CA ILE A 42 0.74 -7.22 4.57
C ILE A 42 0.75 -7.83 3.18
N PHE A 43 1.66 -7.36 2.33
CA PHE A 43 1.92 -7.91 1.01
C PHE A 43 3.21 -8.74 1.08
N PRO A 44 3.17 -10.04 0.79
CA PRO A 44 4.31 -10.95 0.97
C PRO A 44 5.37 -10.84 -0.13
N SER A 45 5.18 -9.93 -1.10
CA SER A 45 6.18 -9.61 -2.11
C SER A 45 5.90 -8.27 -2.77
N LYS A 46 6.92 -7.74 -3.44
CA LYS A 46 6.84 -6.51 -4.24
C LYS A 46 5.85 -6.67 -5.40
N GLU A 47 5.82 -7.83 -6.05
CA GLU A 47 4.90 -8.15 -7.14
C GLU A 47 3.45 -8.15 -6.65
N ALA A 48 3.18 -8.77 -5.50
CA ALA A 48 1.86 -8.79 -4.89
C ALA A 48 1.38 -7.36 -4.53
N PHE A 49 2.28 -6.52 -4.04
CA PHE A 49 2.03 -5.11 -3.77
C PHE A 49 1.70 -4.36 -5.08
N LEU A 50 2.59 -4.39 -6.08
CA LEU A 50 2.42 -3.66 -7.34
C LEU A 50 1.21 -4.14 -8.15
N HIS A 51 0.81 -5.41 -8.03
CA HIS A 51 -0.39 -5.92 -8.69
C HIS A 51 -1.69 -5.38 -8.08
N LYS A 52 -1.72 -5.18 -6.75
CA LYS A 52 -2.94 -4.79 -6.03
C LYS A 52 -3.01 -3.31 -5.70
N ILE A 53 -1.88 -2.60 -5.70
CA ILE A 53 -1.74 -1.24 -5.18
C ILE A 53 -1.30 -0.28 -6.28
N ALA A 54 -1.94 0.89 -6.32
CA ALA A 54 -1.52 2.03 -7.12
C ALA A 54 -1.12 3.19 -6.20
N PHE A 55 -0.02 3.85 -6.55
CA PHE A 55 0.37 5.11 -5.92
C PHE A 55 -0.61 6.22 -6.32
N ILE A 56 -0.93 7.08 -5.37
CA ILE A 56 -1.69 8.29 -5.60
C ILE A 56 -0.64 9.40 -5.56
N ASP A 57 -0.09 9.76 -6.73
CA ASP A 57 0.71 10.97 -6.81
C ASP A 57 -0.22 12.17 -6.58
N GLU A 58 0.13 13.00 -5.60
CA GLU A 58 -0.43 14.34 -5.48
C GLU A 58 0.23 15.18 -6.58
N ALA A 59 -0.45 15.32 -7.72
CA ALA A 59 -0.21 16.40 -8.66
C ALA A 59 -0.73 17.73 -8.06
#